data_AF-A0A0B8QX07-F1
#
_entry.id   AF-A0A0B8QX07-F1
#
_cell.length_a   1.000
_cell.length_b   1.000
_cell.length_c   1.000
_cell.angle_alpha   90.00
_cell.angle_beta   90.00
_cell.angle_gamma   90.00
#
_symmetry.space_group_name_H-M   'P 1'
#
loop_
_entity.id
_entity.type
_entity.pdbx_description
1 polymer ?
#
loop_
_entity_poly.entity_id
_entity_poly.type
_entity_poly.pdbx_seq_one_letter_code
_entity_poly.pdbx_strand_id
1 'polypeptide(L)'
;MMIRFLRCFGIQDLSVFERMTIREYSIRSIAFQLRTLDEEEFIYEQAWANWQVQATKQQGKKPLYPTFKKFFDKKKLENKILGIESPENKFKKDNKLIDLMKKANN
;
A
#
# COMPACT_ATOMS: atom_id res chain seq x y z
N MET A 1 -1.41 10.31 19.57
CA MET A 1 -2.30 10.70 18.45
C MET A 1 -1.93 12.08 17.89
N MET A 2 -1.81 13.11 18.75
CA MET A 2 -1.43 14.49 18.38
C MET A 2 -0.08 14.62 17.64
N ILE A 3 0.99 13.96 18.11
CA ILE A 3 2.31 14.05 17.46
C ILE A 3 2.30 13.51 16.03
N ARG A 4 1.60 12.39 15.80
CA ARG A 4 1.42 11.82 14.45
C ARG A 4 0.69 12.81 13.56
N PHE A 5 -0.29 13.51 14.10
CA PHE A 5 -1.05 14.52 13.37
C PHE A 5 -0.18 15.72 12.95
N LEU A 6 0.57 16.31 13.88
CA LEU A 6 1.47 17.43 13.59
C LEU A 6 2.54 17.06 12.53
N ARG A 7 3.14 15.87 12.66
CA ARG A 7 4.15 15.38 11.70
C ARG A 7 3.57 15.10 10.31
N CYS A 8 2.39 14.50 10.24
CA CYS A 8 1.83 14.01 8.98
C CYS A 8 1.13 15.09 8.17
N PHE A 9 0.43 16.04 8.83
CA PHE A 9 -0.47 16.97 8.14
C PHE A 9 0.07 18.40 7.98
N GLY A 10 1.28 18.69 8.50
CA GLY A 10 1.90 20.01 8.35
C GLY A 10 1.16 21.15 9.06
N ILE A 11 0.24 20.81 9.97
CA ILE A 11 -0.51 21.78 10.77
C ILE A 11 0.39 22.23 11.92
N GLN A 12 0.64 23.53 11.99
CA GLN A 12 1.48 24.16 13.02
C GLN A 12 0.67 24.71 14.19
N ASP A 13 -0.66 24.87 14.01
CA ASP A 13 -1.56 25.40 15.02
C ASP A 13 -2.29 24.28 15.79
N LEU A 14 -2.05 24.24 17.10
CA LEU A 14 -2.69 23.30 18.01
C LEU A 14 -4.21 23.51 18.10
N SER A 15 -4.68 24.75 17.95
CA SER A 15 -6.11 25.08 18.05
C SER A 15 -6.93 24.44 16.92
N VAL A 16 -6.32 24.25 15.75
CA VAL A 16 -6.93 23.53 14.61
C VAL A 16 -7.06 22.04 14.91
N PHE A 17 -6.10 21.46 15.63
CA PHE A 17 -6.17 20.06 16.05
C PHE A 17 -7.27 19.85 17.09
N GLU A 18 -7.33 20.72 18.10
CA GLU A 18 -8.30 20.59 19.20
C GLU A 18 -9.76 20.74 18.74
N ARG A 19 -10.02 21.55 17.71
CA ARG A 19 -11.36 21.74 17.14
C ARG A 19 -11.74 20.70 16.07
N MET A 20 -10.85 19.77 15.74
CA MET A 20 -11.06 18.84 14.65
C MET A 20 -12.03 17.72 15.01
N THR A 21 -12.97 17.45 14.11
CA THR A 21 -13.88 16.30 14.25
C THR A 21 -13.17 14.98 13.89
N ILE A 22 -13.69 13.87 14.42
CA ILE A 22 -13.22 12.51 14.08
C ILE A 22 -13.28 12.25 12.56
N ARG A 23 -14.30 12.80 11.89
CA ARG A 23 -14.47 12.68 10.44
C ARG A 23 -13.34 13.36 9.68
N GLU A 24 -13.04 14.62 10.01
CA GLU A 24 -11.97 15.38 9.37
C GLU A 24 -10.61 14.72 9.59
N TYR A 25 -10.36 14.26 10.82
CA TYR A 25 -9.16 13.49 11.14
C TYR A 25 -9.04 12.24 10.26
N SER A 26 -10.13 11.49 10.09
CA SER A 26 -10.14 10.26 9.30
C SER A 26 -9.86 10.52 7.82
N ILE A 27 -10.52 11.52 7.24
CA ILE A 27 -10.29 11.93 5.84
C ILE A 27 -8.82 12.33 5.64
N ARG A 28 -8.30 13.18 6.53
CA ARG A 28 -6.90 13.62 6.47
C ARG A 28 -5.97 12.42 6.58
N SER A 29 -6.19 11.53 7.55
CA SER A 29 -5.39 10.30 7.73
C SER A 29 -5.33 9.42 6.49
N ILE A 30 -6.46 9.25 5.78
CA ILE A 30 -6.50 8.52 4.51
C ILE A 30 -5.70 9.28 3.44
N ALA A 31 -5.91 10.59 3.30
CA ALA A 31 -5.18 11.42 2.33
C ALA A 31 -3.67 11.38 2.56
N PHE A 32 -3.21 11.40 3.82
CA PHE A 32 -1.79 11.26 4.14
C PHE A 32 -1.24 9.89 3.76
N GLN A 33 -1.98 8.81 4.03
CA GLN A 33 -1.55 7.46 3.63
C GLN A 33 -1.44 7.33 2.11
N LEU A 34 -2.36 7.93 1.35
CA LEU A 34 -2.30 7.97 -0.11
C LEU A 34 -1.09 8.76 -0.59
N ARG A 35 -0.82 9.94 0.00
CA ARG A 35 0.39 10.71 -0.34
C ARG A 35 1.68 9.94 -0.03
N THR A 36 1.76 9.27 1.11
CA THR A 36 2.92 8.41 1.42
C THR A 36 3.07 7.30 0.39
N LEU A 37 1.97 6.72 -0.09
CA LEU A 37 2.02 5.70 -1.13
C LEU A 37 2.54 6.25 -2.47
N ASP A 38 2.19 7.50 -2.82
CA ASP A 38 2.75 8.19 -3.99
C ASP A 38 4.27 8.40 -3.85
N GLU A 39 4.74 8.78 -2.66
CA GLU A 39 6.17 8.92 -2.35
C GLU A 39 6.91 7.57 -2.42
N GLU A 40 6.28 6.51 -1.89
CA GLU A 40 6.81 5.14 -1.97
C GLU A 40 6.90 4.67 -3.43
N GLU A 41 5.89 4.92 -4.27
CA GLU A 41 5.91 4.56 -5.69
C GLU A 41 7.14 5.13 -6.38
N PHE A 42 7.45 6.40 -6.17
CA PHE A 42 8.64 7.03 -6.74
C PHE A 42 9.94 6.33 -6.32
N ILE A 43 10.07 5.96 -5.05
CA ILE A 43 11.23 5.20 -4.55
C ILE A 43 11.30 3.81 -5.22
N TYR A 44 10.16 3.14 -5.37
CA TYR A 44 10.11 1.84 -6.06
C TYR A 44 10.44 1.96 -7.54
N GLU A 45 10.02 3.02 -8.23
CA GLU A 45 10.40 3.29 -9.62
C GLU A 45 11.92 3.46 -9.76
N GLN A 46 12.55 4.19 -8.84
CA GLN A 46 14.01 4.33 -8.81
C GLN A 46 14.71 2.99 -8.55
N ALA A 47 14.23 2.22 -7.58
CA ALA A 47 14.76 0.89 -7.29
C ALA A 47 14.62 -0.05 -8.50
N TRP A 48 13.49 0.04 -9.21
CA TRP A 48 13.22 -0.71 -10.42
C TRP A 48 14.18 -0.37 -11.55
N ALA A 49 14.38 0.92 -11.82
CA ALA A 49 15.32 1.39 -12.83
C ALA A 49 16.75 0.90 -12.55
N ASN A 50 17.19 1.01 -11.30
CA ASN A 50 18.50 0.49 -10.87
C ASN A 50 18.62 -1.02 -11.05
N TRP A 51 17.56 -1.76 -10.74
CA TRP A 51 17.52 -3.20 -10.90
C TRP A 51 17.54 -3.63 -12.37
N GLN A 52 16.81 -2.94 -13.25
CA GLN A 52 16.84 -3.19 -14.70
C GLN A 52 18.25 -3.04 -15.27
N VAL A 53 18.98 -1.99 -14.89
CA VAL A 53 20.38 -1.78 -15.31
C VAL A 53 21.28 -2.93 -14.88
N GLN A 54 21.09 -3.48 -13.68
CA GLN A 54 21.87 -4.63 -13.19
C GLN A 54 21.51 -5.92 -13.92
N ALA A 55 20.23 -6.13 -14.24
CA ALA A 55 19.77 -7.30 -14.99
C ALA A 55 20.34 -7.31 -16.42
N THR A 56 20.44 -6.16 -17.08
CA THR A 56 21.06 -6.04 -18.42
C THR A 56 22.54 -6.46 -18.42
N LYS A 57 23.29 -6.21 -17.35
CA LYS A 57 24.70 -6.63 -17.22
C LYS A 57 24.88 -8.16 -17.07
N GLN A 58 23.87 -8.86 -16.55
CA GLN A 58 23.90 -10.32 -16.35
C GLN A 58 23.22 -11.02 -17.52
N GLN A 59 23.85 -10.99 -18.70
CA GLN A 59 23.34 -11.61 -19.93
C GLN A 59 22.93 -13.08 -19.68
N GLY A 60 21.67 -13.41 -19.96
CA GLY A 60 21.12 -14.78 -19.88
C GLY A 60 20.25 -15.08 -18.64
N LYS A 61 20.23 -14.22 -17.62
CA LYS A 61 19.31 -14.40 -16.47
C LYS A 61 17.96 -13.72 -16.74
N LYS A 62 16.87 -14.47 -16.57
CA LYS A 62 15.51 -13.91 -16.68
C LYS A 62 15.25 -12.94 -15.52
N PRO A 63 14.66 -11.76 -15.78
CA PRO A 63 14.28 -10.84 -14.71
C PRO A 63 13.28 -11.51 -13.75
N LEU A 64 13.57 -11.48 -12.44
CA LEU A 64 12.68 -12.02 -11.38
C LEU A 64 11.28 -11.40 -11.44
N TYR A 65 11.25 -10.08 -11.67
CA TYR A 65 10.06 -9.32 -11.95
C TYR A 65 10.14 -8.84 -13.40
N PRO A 66 9.24 -9.24 -14.30
CA PRO A 66 9.29 -8.79 -15.69
C PRO A 66 8.64 -7.41 -15.91
N THR A 67 7.80 -6.95 -14.98
CA THR A 67 7.11 -5.66 -15.07
C THR A 67 7.13 -4.95 -13.74
N PHE A 68 7.11 -3.61 -13.78
CA PHE A 68 7.04 -2.79 -12.56
C PHE A 68 5.84 -3.15 -11.70
N LYS A 69 4.66 -3.38 -12.31
CA LYS A 69 3.45 -3.81 -11.60
C LYS A 69 3.62 -5.09 -10.77
N LYS A 70 4.47 -6.03 -11.22
CA LYS A 70 4.77 -7.25 -10.44
C LYS A 70 5.75 -7.00 -9.29
N PHE A 71 6.56 -5.95 -9.40
CA PHE A 71 7.47 -5.51 -8.35
C PHE A 71 6.76 -4.66 -7.30
N PHE A 72 5.89 -3.75 -7.75
CA PHE A 72 5.09 -2.86 -6.91
C PHE A 72 3.69 -2.68 -7.52
N ASP A 73 2.65 -3.08 -6.78
CA ASP A 73 1.25 -2.94 -7.18
C ASP A 73 0.57 -1.84 -6.35
N LYS A 74 0.68 -0.59 -6.82
CA LYS A 74 0.08 0.58 -6.18
C LYS A 74 -1.41 0.41 -5.95
N LYS A 75 -2.15 -0.04 -6.96
CA LYS A 75 -3.61 -0.18 -6.90
C LYS A 75 -4.05 -1.14 -5.80
N LYS A 76 -3.28 -2.22 -5.59
CA LYS A 76 -3.53 -3.15 -4.49
C LYS A 76 -3.36 -2.49 -3.12
N LEU A 77 -2.35 -1.64 -2.97
CA LEU A 77 -2.08 -0.90 -1.73
C LEU A 77 -3.11 0.22 -1.51
N GLU A 78 -3.48 0.97 -2.55
CA GLU A 78 -4.55 1.98 -2.50
C GLU A 78 -5.88 1.36 -2.04
N ASN A 79 -6.28 0.24 -2.64
CA ASN A 79 -7.49 -0.46 -2.25
C ASN A 79 -7.46 -0.89 -0.77
N LYS A 80 -6.30 -1.29 -0.26
CA LYS A 80 -6.11 -1.63 1.15
C LYS A 80 -6.27 -0.40 2.06
N ILE A 81 -5.74 0.75 1.66
CA ILE A 81 -5.88 2.03 2.39
C ILE A 81 -7.35 2.49 2.41
N LEU A 82 -8.03 2.38 1.27
CA LEU A 82 -9.43 2.76 1.12
C LEU A 82 -10.41 1.74 1.71
N GLY A 83 -9.93 0.58 2.18
CA GLY A 83 -10.77 -0.50 2.69
C GLY A 83 -11.64 -1.18 1.63
N ILE A 84 -11.29 -1.03 0.35
CA ILE A 84 -11.99 -1.66 -0.77
C ILE A 84 -11.57 -3.14 -0.82
N GLU A 85 -12.51 -4.03 -0.51
CA GLU A 85 -12.28 -5.47 -0.61
C GLU A 85 -12.10 -5.87 -2.09
N SER A 86 -10.86 -6.22 -2.48
CA SER A 86 -10.65 -6.94 -3.74
C SER A 86 -11.13 -8.39 -3.57
N PRO A 87 -11.56 -9.06 -4.66
CA PRO A 87 -11.94 -10.47 -4.61
C PRO A 87 -10.85 -11.33 -3.95
N GLU A 88 -9.58 -11.12 -4.31
CA GLU A 88 -8.42 -11.80 -3.72
C GLU A 88 -8.31 -11.62 -2.20
N ASN A 89 -8.61 -10.43 -1.68
CA ASN A 89 -8.55 -10.13 -0.25
C ASN A 89 -9.71 -10.78 0.52
N LYS A 90 -10.87 -10.91 -0.12
CA LYS A 90 -12.06 -11.58 0.44
C LYS A 90 -11.81 -13.09 0.59
N PHE A 91 -11.27 -13.74 -0.44
CA PHE A 91 -10.92 -15.16 -0.41
C PHE A 91 -9.83 -15.50 0.63
N LYS A 92 -8.84 -14.63 0.82
CA LYS A 92 -7.78 -14.84 1.84
C LYS A 92 -8.25 -14.70 3.29
N LYS A 93 -9.33 -13.95 3.53
CA LYS A 93 -9.86 -13.73 4.89
C LYS A 93 -10.61 -14.97 5.39
N ASP A 94 -11.24 -15.71 4.48
CA ASP A 94 -11.99 -16.91 4.80
C ASP A 94 -11.12 -18.18 4.74
N ASN A 95 -9.97 -18.16 5.45
CA ASN A 95 -9.15 -19.37 5.64
C ASN A 95 -9.96 -20.57 6.16
N LYS A 96 -11.02 -20.29 6.92
CA LYS A 96 -11.99 -21.29 7.39
C LYS A 96 -12.78 -21.92 6.25
N LEU A 97 -13.22 -21.13 5.26
CA LEU A 97 -13.93 -21.65 4.07
C LEU A 97 -12.98 -22.49 3.21
N ILE A 98 -11.74 -22.03 3.03
CA ILE A 98 -10.71 -22.78 2.30
C ILE A 98 -10.41 -24.12 2.99
N ASP A 99 -10.30 -24.12 4.32
CA ASP A 99 -10.05 -25.35 5.09
C ASP A 99 -11.23 -26.32 5.02
N LEU A 100 -12.47 -25.82 5.03
CA LEU A 100 -13.68 -26.62 4.84
C LEU A 100 -13.77 -27.22 3.43
N MET A 101 -13.44 -26.44 2.39
CA MET A 101 -13.40 -26.93 1.00
C MET A 101 -12.34 -28.02 0.81
N LYS A 102 -11.17 -27.89 1.45
CA LYS A 102 -10.13 -28.93 1.42
C LYS A 102 -10.55 -30.20 2.14
N LYS A 103 -11.24 -30.08 3.27
CA LYS A 103 -11.76 -31.23 4.05
C LYS A 103 -12.91 -31.95 3.35
N ALA A 104 -13.74 -31.26 2.58
CA ALA A 104 -14.85 -31.86 1.87
C ALA A 104 -14.43 -32.64 0.60
N ASN A 105 -13.21 -32.39 0.11
CA ASN A 105 -12.67 -33.00 -1.12
C ASN A 105 -11.66 -34.12 -0.85
N ASN A 106 -11.58 -34.57 0.41
CA ASN A 106 -10.68 -35.59 0.93
C ASN A 106 -11.51 -36.65 1.67
#